data_AF-A0A1G5S1Q9-F1
#
_entry.id   AF-A0A1G5S1Q9-F1
#
_cell.length_a   1.000
_cell.length_b   1.000
_cell.length_c   1.000
_cell.angle_alpha   90.00
_cell.angle_beta   90.00
_cell.angle_gamma   90.00
#
_symmetry.space_group_name_H-M   'P 1'
#
loop_
_entity.id
_entity.type
_entity.pdbx_description
1 polymer ?
#
loop_
_entity_poly.entity_id
_entity_poly.type
_entity_poly.pdbx_seq_one_letter_code
_entity_poly.pdbx_strand_id
1 'polypeptide(L)'
;MIYRKQAGFDAFKCIADKCPKSCCIGWQIMIDENSVDKYSKTAGDFGQRLKNSINYEEGCFLQNGIRCSMLNDNGLCDLQSTLGEEYLCDTCRLYPRHTEEFQDIREYSLSLSCPEVTRMIMEPDYKFAFTESEDDLIDDPEEFEDFDLLLFDKLEYARDRLMKIASDTATPLQDRISNIVDSSLELQNLFDEGDIFGMDDVEFKDKQAFDFEYCLKSLDTLLEMEVLEESWTKTIQATKDFWKNKSATSPEWKAAMYPEADTEFVFSKVLQSLLFTYFCGAVYDGQIYARTMIATQSVRWLMMIYEANKKDLRSTIYLYSREVEHSDLNVNQLIEFFEADLENLS
;
A
#
# COMPACT_ATOMS: atom_id res chain seq x y z
N MET A 1 14.51 0.61 -21.27
CA MET A 1 13.59 0.59 -20.11
C MET A 1 14.08 1.60 -19.08
N ILE A 2 13.18 2.39 -18.48
CA ILE A 2 13.48 3.30 -17.36
C ILE A 2 13.24 2.54 -16.06
N TYR A 3 14.24 2.51 -15.17
CA TYR A 3 14.11 1.93 -13.84
C TYR A 3 14.02 3.04 -12.80
N ARG A 4 12.89 3.12 -12.09
CA ARG A 4 12.66 4.10 -11.01
C ARG A 4 12.66 3.38 -9.67
N LYS A 5 13.68 3.60 -8.86
CA LYS A 5 13.89 2.85 -7.61
C LYS A 5 13.80 3.74 -6.38
N GLN A 6 12.95 3.35 -5.41
CA GLN A 6 12.82 4.04 -4.12
C GLN A 6 14.15 4.04 -3.36
N ALA A 7 14.49 5.18 -2.77
CA ALA A 7 15.63 5.31 -1.88
C ALA A 7 15.56 4.28 -0.74
N GLY A 8 16.63 3.51 -0.56
CA GLY A 8 16.70 2.46 0.45
C GLY A 8 16.25 1.07 -0.02
N PHE A 9 15.71 0.91 -1.23
CA PHE A 9 15.28 -0.39 -1.78
C PHE A 9 16.39 -1.46 -1.77
N ASP A 10 17.58 -1.11 -2.26
CA ASP A 10 18.75 -2.02 -2.27
C ASP A 10 19.38 -2.17 -0.89
N ALA A 11 19.21 -1.18 -0.01
CA ALA A 11 19.76 -1.19 1.34
C ALA A 11 18.90 -1.98 2.34
N PHE A 12 17.62 -2.23 2.02
CA PHE A 12 16.71 -2.98 2.87
C PHE A 12 17.23 -4.37 3.19
N LYS A 13 17.18 -4.74 4.47
CA LYS A 13 17.52 -6.07 4.97
C LYS A 13 16.46 -6.55 5.94
N CYS A 14 15.96 -7.76 5.70
CA CYS A 14 15.07 -8.43 6.65
C CYS A 14 15.79 -8.60 7.99
N ILE A 15 15.10 -8.25 9.08
CA ILE A 15 15.61 -8.38 10.45
C ILE A 15 15.26 -9.73 11.09
N ALA A 16 14.68 -10.65 10.29
CA ALA A 16 14.36 -12.03 10.64
C ALA A 16 13.68 -12.18 12.01
N ASP A 17 14.33 -12.87 12.95
CA ASP A 17 13.85 -13.17 14.30
C ASP A 17 13.59 -11.94 15.16
N LYS A 18 14.11 -10.77 14.78
CA LYS A 18 13.84 -9.50 15.46
C LYS A 18 12.57 -8.81 14.97
N CYS A 19 11.94 -9.30 13.91
CA CYS A 19 10.72 -8.70 13.38
C CYS A 19 9.55 -8.93 14.37
N PRO A 20 8.80 -7.89 14.77
CA PRO A 20 7.68 -8.05 15.69
C PRO A 20 6.49 -8.81 15.08
N LYS A 21 6.54 -9.08 13.76
CA LYS A 21 5.47 -9.73 13.02
C LYS A 21 6.05 -10.63 11.92
N SER A 22 5.53 -11.85 11.81
CA SER A 22 5.85 -12.75 10.70
C SER A 22 4.98 -12.41 9.50
N CYS A 23 5.58 -12.18 8.32
CA CYS A 23 4.87 -11.98 7.06
C CYS A 23 3.98 -13.19 6.69
N CYS A 24 4.36 -14.39 7.13
CA CYS A 24 3.67 -15.66 6.89
C CYS A 24 2.43 -15.92 7.79
N ILE A 25 1.78 -14.88 8.32
CA ILE A 25 0.56 -14.99 9.14
C ILE A 25 -0.51 -14.07 8.58
N GLY A 26 -1.66 -14.62 8.18
CA GLY A 26 -2.77 -13.85 7.62
C GLY A 26 -2.60 -13.51 6.14
N TRP A 27 -1.49 -13.92 5.51
CA TRP A 27 -1.24 -13.70 4.09
C TRP A 27 -1.06 -15.04 3.39
N GLN A 28 -1.84 -15.28 2.33
CA GLN A 28 -1.71 -16.45 1.49
C GLN A 28 -0.48 -16.30 0.60
N ILE A 29 0.51 -17.17 0.80
CA ILE A 29 1.77 -17.11 0.05
C ILE A 29 1.62 -17.92 -1.23
N MET A 30 1.60 -17.22 -2.36
CA MET A 30 1.68 -17.81 -3.68
C MET A 30 3.10 -18.31 -3.98
N ILE A 31 3.20 -19.31 -4.84
CA ILE A 31 4.45 -19.96 -5.22
C ILE A 31 4.55 -19.89 -6.74
N ASP A 32 5.60 -19.24 -7.23
CA ASP A 32 5.90 -19.21 -8.67
C ASP A 32 6.15 -20.63 -9.21
N GLU A 33 5.86 -20.85 -10.49
CA GLU A 33 5.94 -22.16 -11.13
C GLU A 33 7.33 -22.79 -11.01
N ASN A 34 8.38 -21.98 -11.13
CA ASN A 34 9.77 -22.43 -10.99
C ASN A 34 10.04 -22.99 -9.59
N SER A 35 9.51 -22.33 -8.56
CA SER A 35 9.62 -22.78 -7.17
C SER A 35 8.77 -24.02 -6.90
N VAL A 36 7.57 -24.15 -7.49
CA VAL A 36 6.77 -25.39 -7.40
C VAL A 36 7.56 -26.59 -7.95
N ASP A 37 8.15 -26.45 -9.15
CA ASP A 37 8.98 -27.49 -9.75
C ASP A 37 10.21 -27.83 -8.87
N LYS A 38 10.90 -26.79 -8.35
CA LYS A 38 12.02 -26.95 -7.43
C LYS A 38 11.63 -27.69 -6.15
N TYR A 39 10.50 -27.35 -5.54
CA TYR A 39 10.00 -27.98 -4.32
C TYR A 39 9.62 -29.44 -4.56
N SER A 40 9.01 -29.75 -5.71
CA SER A 40 8.63 -31.13 -6.08
C SER A 40 9.83 -32.09 -6.17
N LYS A 41 11.01 -31.55 -6.48
CA LYS A 41 12.28 -32.30 -6.63
C LYS A 41 13.12 -32.33 -5.35
N THR A 42 12.69 -31.66 -4.29
CA THR A 42 13.47 -31.56 -3.05
C THR A 42 13.40 -32.88 -2.26
N ALA A 43 14.58 -33.43 -1.97
CA ALA A 43 14.74 -34.72 -1.31
C ALA A 43 14.86 -34.60 0.22
N GLY A 44 14.79 -35.75 0.90
CA GLY A 44 14.92 -35.85 2.37
C GLY A 44 13.62 -35.55 3.12
N ASP A 45 13.68 -35.68 4.45
CA ASP A 45 12.50 -35.57 5.32
C ASP A 45 11.84 -34.19 5.22
N PHE A 46 12.66 -33.12 5.17
CA PHE A 46 12.17 -31.77 4.97
C PHE A 46 11.52 -31.59 3.59
N GLY A 47 12.13 -32.15 2.53
CA GLY A 47 11.54 -32.13 1.20
C GLY A 47 10.17 -32.82 1.15
N GLN A 48 9.97 -33.91 1.89
CA GLN A 48 8.65 -34.55 1.99
C GLN A 48 7.62 -33.67 2.72
N ARG A 49 8.02 -33.01 3.82
CA ARG A 49 7.16 -32.02 4.49
C ARG A 49 6.78 -30.88 3.54
N LEU A 50 7.77 -30.30 2.84
CA LEU A 50 7.59 -29.20 1.90
C LEU A 50 6.58 -29.57 0.81
N LYS A 51 6.76 -30.73 0.16
CA LYS A 51 5.82 -31.22 -0.86
C LYS A 51 4.39 -31.40 -0.35
N ASN A 52 4.24 -31.85 0.90
CA ASN A 52 2.94 -32.04 1.54
C ASN A 52 2.32 -30.72 2.06
N SER A 53 3.05 -29.61 1.93
CA SER A 53 2.67 -28.29 2.43
C SER A 53 2.25 -27.34 1.30
N ILE A 54 2.08 -27.85 0.09
CA ILE A 54 1.75 -27.07 -1.12
C ILE A 54 0.38 -27.51 -1.62
N ASN A 55 -0.48 -26.54 -1.90
CA ASN A 55 -1.64 -26.73 -2.77
C ASN A 55 -1.17 -26.54 -4.22
N TYR A 56 -1.00 -27.64 -4.96
CA TYR A 56 -0.51 -27.59 -6.34
C TYR A 56 -1.55 -27.09 -7.34
N GLU A 57 -2.84 -27.15 -7.00
CA GLU A 57 -3.92 -26.64 -7.85
C GLU A 57 -3.95 -25.11 -7.80
N GLU A 58 -3.83 -24.54 -6.61
CA GLU A 58 -3.80 -23.09 -6.39
C GLU A 58 -2.39 -22.49 -6.50
N GLY A 59 -1.33 -23.31 -6.54
CA GLY A 59 0.04 -22.82 -6.58
C GLY A 59 0.45 -22.05 -5.32
N CYS A 60 0.05 -22.51 -4.13
CA CYS A 60 0.24 -21.77 -2.89
C CYS A 60 0.68 -22.67 -1.72
N PHE A 61 1.26 -22.09 -0.66
CA PHE A 61 1.51 -22.86 0.57
C PHE A 61 0.21 -23.10 1.35
N LEU A 62 0.00 -24.34 1.80
CA LEU A 62 -1.09 -24.65 2.73
C LEU A 62 -0.95 -23.83 4.03
N GLN A 63 -2.08 -23.49 4.63
CA GLN A 63 -2.14 -22.79 5.91
C GLN A 63 -2.70 -23.68 7.04
N ASN A 64 -2.15 -23.51 8.24
CA ASN A 64 -2.68 -24.04 9.49
C ASN A 64 -3.42 -22.92 10.22
N GLY A 65 -4.74 -22.84 10.04
CA GLY A 65 -5.48 -21.62 10.36
C GLY A 65 -5.02 -20.50 9.43
N ILE A 66 -4.53 -19.39 9.98
CA ILE A 66 -3.97 -18.27 9.19
C ILE A 66 -2.44 -18.32 9.06
N ARG A 67 -1.78 -19.37 9.55
CA ARG A 67 -0.30 -19.48 9.55
C ARG A 67 0.17 -20.31 8.37
N CYS A 68 1.15 -19.83 7.60
CA CYS A 68 1.81 -20.65 6.58
C CYS A 68 2.38 -21.95 7.19
N SER A 69 2.22 -23.07 6.50
CA SER A 69 2.74 -24.40 6.87
C SER A 69 4.27 -24.48 7.06
N MET A 70 5.02 -23.55 6.46
CA MET A 70 6.47 -23.41 6.65
C MET A 70 6.85 -22.57 7.88
N LEU A 71 5.90 -21.92 8.56
CA LEU A 71 6.17 -21.12 9.75
C LEU A 71 6.20 -21.99 11.01
N ASN A 72 7.34 -22.00 11.72
CA ASN A 72 7.49 -22.75 12.97
C ASN A 72 6.92 -22.02 14.20
N ASP A 73 6.97 -22.70 15.35
CA ASP A 73 6.46 -22.19 16.63
C ASP A 73 7.24 -20.97 17.15
N ASN A 74 8.49 -20.79 16.70
CA ASN A 74 9.29 -19.60 17.01
C ASN A 74 8.97 -18.40 16.10
N GLY A 75 8.04 -18.56 15.14
CA GLY A 75 7.68 -17.49 14.20
C GLY A 75 8.69 -17.31 13.06
N LEU A 76 9.53 -18.31 12.79
CA LEU A 76 10.54 -18.32 11.73
C LEU A 76 10.17 -19.28 10.60
N CYS A 77 10.62 -18.98 9.38
CA CYS A 77 10.38 -19.80 8.21
C CYS A 77 11.36 -20.98 8.15
N ASP A 78 10.84 -22.20 8.29
CA ASP A 78 11.66 -23.42 8.23
C ASP A 78 12.24 -23.67 6.84
N LEU A 79 11.57 -23.19 5.77
CA LEU A 79 12.09 -23.28 4.41
C LEU A 79 13.40 -22.52 4.29
N GLN A 80 13.41 -21.25 4.73
CA GLN A 80 14.61 -20.41 4.72
C GLN A 80 15.68 -20.98 5.65
N SER A 81 15.33 -21.36 6.88
CA SER A 81 16.33 -21.82 7.86
C SER A 81 16.95 -23.18 7.52
N THR A 82 16.25 -24.00 6.72
CA THR A 82 16.71 -25.35 6.37
C THR A 82 17.38 -25.40 5.00
N LEU A 83 16.79 -24.76 3.99
CA LEU A 83 17.23 -24.84 2.60
C LEU A 83 17.87 -23.55 2.07
N GLY A 84 17.83 -22.46 2.84
CA GLY A 84 18.42 -21.17 2.44
C GLY A 84 17.45 -20.22 1.74
N GLU A 85 17.88 -18.96 1.60
CA GLU A 85 17.11 -17.88 0.98
C GLU A 85 16.89 -18.11 -0.52
N GLU A 86 17.82 -18.79 -1.19
CA GLU A 86 17.73 -19.16 -2.60
C GLU A 86 16.61 -20.17 -2.89
N TYR A 87 16.08 -20.83 -1.85
CA TYR A 87 14.93 -21.71 -1.94
C TYR A 87 13.60 -20.99 -1.73
N LEU A 88 13.57 -19.69 -1.47
CA LEU A 88 12.32 -18.95 -1.35
C LEU A 88 11.70 -18.68 -2.73
N CYS A 89 10.38 -18.86 -2.81
CA CYS A 89 9.59 -18.42 -3.94
C CYS A 89 9.61 -16.90 -4.06
N ASP A 90 9.22 -16.40 -5.22
CA ASP A 90 9.30 -14.98 -5.56
C ASP A 90 8.54 -14.13 -4.55
N THR A 91 7.33 -14.53 -4.14
CA THR A 91 6.55 -13.85 -3.09
C THR A 91 7.34 -13.68 -1.79
N CYS A 92 7.98 -14.75 -1.28
CA CYS A 92 8.76 -14.67 -0.04
C CYS A 92 10.10 -13.96 -0.21
N ARG A 93 10.76 -14.13 -1.36
CA ARG A 93 12.11 -13.61 -1.62
C ARG A 93 12.08 -12.11 -1.90
N LEU A 94 11.07 -11.66 -2.64
CA LEU A 94 10.93 -10.26 -3.01
C LEU A 94 10.38 -9.44 -1.85
N TYR A 95 9.42 -9.98 -1.06
CA TYR A 95 8.83 -9.23 0.05
C TYR A 95 9.87 -8.58 0.98
N PRO A 96 9.75 -7.27 1.28
CA PRO A 96 8.66 -6.34 0.98
C PRO A 96 8.89 -5.47 -0.26
N ARG A 97 9.76 -5.89 -1.16
CA ARG A 97 10.02 -5.21 -2.43
C ARG A 97 8.86 -5.46 -3.37
N HIS A 98 8.27 -4.37 -3.83
CA HIS A 98 7.25 -4.35 -4.85
C HIS A 98 7.89 -3.87 -6.16
N THR A 99 7.48 -4.47 -7.27
CA THR A 99 7.86 -4.08 -8.62
C THR A 99 6.58 -3.86 -9.41
N GLU A 100 6.44 -2.69 -10.00
CA GLU A 100 5.34 -2.35 -10.92
C GLU A 100 5.94 -2.02 -12.29
N GLU A 101 5.34 -2.50 -13.37
CA GLU A 101 5.84 -2.29 -14.72
C GLU A 101 4.78 -1.63 -15.60
N PHE A 102 5.12 -0.46 -16.11
CA PHE A 102 4.30 0.36 -17.00
C PHE A 102 5.00 0.47 -18.35
N GLN A 103 4.82 -0.50 -19.24
CA GLN A 103 5.43 -0.58 -20.59
C GLN A 103 6.95 -0.31 -20.61
N ASP A 104 7.37 0.95 -20.69
CA ASP A 104 8.76 1.39 -20.75
C ASP A 104 9.36 1.81 -19.39
N ILE A 105 8.59 1.72 -18.29
CA ILE A 105 9.04 2.07 -16.93
C ILE A 105 8.84 0.90 -15.97
N ARG A 106 9.88 0.55 -15.21
CA ARG A 106 9.80 -0.39 -14.09
C ARG A 106 10.08 0.33 -12.78
N GLU A 107 9.09 0.32 -11.89
CA GLU A 107 9.10 0.99 -10.60
C GLU A 107 9.35 0.03 -9.45
N TYR A 108 10.28 0.37 -8.56
CA TYR A 108 10.66 -0.44 -7.40
C TYR A 108 10.37 0.30 -6.10
N SER A 109 9.48 -0.26 -5.28
CA SER A 109 9.09 0.32 -3.99
C SER A 109 9.16 -0.69 -2.84
N LEU A 110 9.05 -0.20 -1.61
CA LEU A 110 9.01 -0.99 -0.39
C LEU A 110 7.62 -0.87 0.25
N SER A 111 6.96 -2.01 0.46
CA SER A 111 5.63 -2.06 1.06
C SER A 111 5.66 -1.67 2.55
N LEU A 112 4.68 -0.86 2.96
CA LEU A 112 4.50 -0.41 4.35
C LEU A 112 4.05 -1.53 5.29
N SER A 113 3.67 -2.68 4.74
CA SER A 113 3.21 -3.87 5.47
C SER A 113 4.34 -4.52 6.27
N CYS A 114 5.59 -4.22 5.91
CA CYS A 114 6.77 -4.69 6.59
C CYS A 114 7.13 -3.78 7.77
N PRO A 115 7.18 -4.32 9.01
CA PRO A 115 7.53 -3.51 10.17
C PRO A 115 8.89 -2.83 10.06
N GLU A 116 9.88 -3.41 9.36
CA GLU A 116 11.19 -2.80 9.18
C GLU A 116 11.17 -1.64 8.18
N VAL A 117 10.40 -1.77 7.09
CA VAL A 117 10.18 -0.64 6.17
C VAL A 117 9.48 0.50 6.88
N THR A 118 8.43 0.22 7.66
CA THR A 118 7.76 1.25 8.48
C THR A 118 8.73 1.91 9.46
N ARG A 119 9.66 1.15 10.05
CA ARG A 119 10.69 1.71 10.94
C ARG A 119 11.64 2.64 10.19
N MET A 120 12.08 2.26 8.99
CA MET A 120 12.97 3.07 8.14
C MET A 120 12.32 4.41 7.76
N ILE A 121 11.04 4.43 7.36
CA ILE A 121 10.36 5.68 6.98
C ILE A 121 10.17 6.66 8.15
N MET A 122 10.23 6.15 9.39
CA MET A 122 10.12 6.94 10.62
C MET A 122 11.47 7.51 11.08
N GLU A 123 12.57 7.19 10.39
CA GLU A 123 13.87 7.80 10.70
C GLU A 123 13.82 9.32 10.44
N PRO A 124 14.30 10.18 11.36
CA PRO A 124 14.17 11.63 11.23
C PRO A 124 14.83 12.23 9.98
N ASP A 125 15.83 11.54 9.42
CA ASP A 125 16.54 11.91 8.20
C ASP A 125 16.01 11.20 6.95
N TYR A 126 14.95 10.39 7.08
CA TYR A 126 14.33 9.70 5.96
C TYR A 126 13.77 10.67 4.92
N LYS A 127 14.15 10.46 3.67
CA LYS A 127 13.63 11.18 2.51
C LYS A 127 12.97 10.18 1.58
N PHE A 128 11.69 10.40 1.30
CA PHE A 128 11.01 9.70 0.24
C PHE A 128 11.48 10.28 -1.10
N ALA A 129 12.24 9.50 -1.83
CA ALA A 129 12.91 9.91 -3.06
C ALA A 129 13.15 8.69 -3.94
N PHE A 130 13.39 8.93 -5.23
CA PHE A 130 13.69 7.89 -6.20
C PHE A 130 14.99 8.18 -6.93
N THR A 131 15.63 7.13 -7.39
CA THR A 131 16.72 7.18 -8.36
C THR A 131 16.25 6.60 -9.67
N GLU A 132 16.54 7.28 -10.76
CA GLU A 132 16.25 6.82 -12.12
C GLU A 132 17.53 6.38 -12.82
N SER A 133 17.43 5.29 -13.56
CA SER A 133 18.46 4.82 -14.47
C SER A 133 17.80 4.24 -15.71
N GLU A 134 18.47 4.36 -16.84
CA GLU A 134 18.01 3.80 -18.11
C GLU A 134 19.05 2.78 -18.59
N ASP A 135 18.59 1.69 -19.18
CA ASP A 135 19.45 0.85 -20.00
C ASP A 135 18.87 0.63 -21.40
N ASP A 136 19.79 0.35 -22.33
CA ASP A 136 19.50 0.03 -23.73
C ASP A 136 19.17 -1.46 -23.91
N LEU A 137 18.95 -2.20 -22.83
CA LEU A 137 18.57 -3.60 -22.93
C LEU A 137 17.13 -3.66 -23.44
N ILE A 138 16.93 -4.42 -24.52
CA ILE A 138 15.61 -4.87 -24.93
C ILE A 138 15.22 -5.94 -23.89
N ASP A 139 14.75 -5.51 -22.73
CA ASP A 139 13.84 -6.33 -21.93
C ASP A 139 12.63 -6.61 -22.85
N ASP A 140 12.18 -7.86 -22.94
CA ASP A 140 10.90 -8.23 -23.57
C ASP A 140 9.83 -7.73 -22.60
N PRO A 141 9.34 -6.47 -22.75
CA PRO A 141 8.47 -5.87 -21.75
C PRO A 141 7.16 -6.65 -21.77
N GLU A 142 6.45 -6.69 -20.64
CA GLU A 142 5.09 -7.23 -20.69
C GLU A 142 4.24 -6.33 -21.63
N GLU A 143 3.99 -6.78 -22.86
CA GLU A 143 3.14 -6.08 -23.82
C GLU A 143 1.68 -6.19 -23.35
N PHE A 144 1.21 -5.14 -22.67
CA PHE A 144 -0.20 -4.98 -22.34
C PHE A 144 -0.95 -4.47 -23.57
N GLU A 145 -1.71 -5.36 -24.25
CA GLU A 145 -2.42 -5.06 -25.51
C GLU A 145 -3.31 -3.80 -25.44
N ASP A 146 -3.84 -3.47 -24.25
CA ASP A 146 -4.77 -2.36 -24.01
C ASP A 146 -4.17 -1.19 -23.20
N PHE A 147 -2.84 -1.07 -23.10
CA PHE A 147 -2.21 0.01 -22.31
C PHE A 147 -2.35 1.38 -22.98
N ASP A 148 -3.00 2.32 -22.28
CA ASP A 148 -3.12 3.70 -22.74
C ASP A 148 -1.86 4.51 -22.37
N LEU A 149 -0.90 4.53 -23.30
CA LEU A 149 0.35 5.29 -23.17
C LEU A 149 0.09 6.80 -22.96
N LEU A 150 -0.96 7.36 -23.55
CA LEU A 150 -1.28 8.78 -23.42
C LEU A 150 -1.81 9.08 -22.03
N LEU A 151 -2.72 8.26 -21.52
CA LEU A 151 -3.20 8.36 -20.14
C LEU A 151 -2.05 8.19 -19.15
N PHE A 152 -1.18 7.21 -19.36
CA PHE A 152 -0.04 6.98 -18.48
C PHE A 152 0.91 8.19 -18.39
N ASP A 153 1.25 8.82 -19.52
CA ASP A 153 2.03 10.08 -19.56
C ASP A 153 1.38 11.16 -18.68
N LYS A 154 0.05 11.31 -18.76
CA LYS A 154 -0.70 12.27 -17.93
C LYS A 154 -0.70 11.90 -16.46
N LEU A 155 -0.86 10.62 -16.14
CA LEU A 155 -0.80 10.14 -14.76
C LEU A 155 0.60 10.30 -14.16
N GLU A 156 1.66 10.03 -14.90
CA GLU A 156 3.02 10.25 -14.41
C GLU A 156 3.25 11.73 -14.08
N TYR A 157 2.90 12.62 -15.01
CA TYR A 157 3.01 14.06 -14.80
C TYR A 157 2.17 14.56 -13.62
N ALA A 158 0.92 14.08 -13.50
CA ALA A 158 0.05 14.39 -12.38
C ALA A 158 0.63 13.89 -11.06
N ARG A 159 1.13 12.65 -11.00
CA ARG A 159 1.72 12.06 -9.80
C ARG A 159 2.90 12.90 -9.30
N ASP A 160 3.77 13.36 -10.19
CA ASP A 160 4.89 14.23 -9.84
C ASP A 160 4.44 15.53 -9.16
N ARG A 161 3.31 16.10 -9.60
CA ARG A 161 2.72 17.30 -8.99
C ARG A 161 2.07 16.96 -7.64
N LEU A 162 1.32 15.87 -7.54
CA LEU A 162 0.74 15.38 -6.27
C LEU A 162 1.83 15.07 -5.24
N MET A 163 2.95 14.48 -5.67
CA MET A 163 4.11 14.19 -4.81
C MET A 163 4.78 15.47 -4.30
N LYS A 164 4.86 16.53 -5.12
CA LYS A 164 5.34 17.85 -4.65
C LYS A 164 4.44 18.39 -3.53
N ILE A 165 3.12 18.29 -3.68
CA ILE A 165 2.16 18.70 -2.64
C ILE A 165 2.34 17.84 -1.39
N ALA A 166 2.41 16.52 -1.52
CA ALA A 166 2.61 15.59 -0.42
C ALA A 166 3.94 15.82 0.33
N SER A 167 4.96 16.34 -0.36
CA SER A 167 6.29 16.62 0.21
C SER A 167 6.43 18.00 0.86
N ASP A 168 5.49 18.92 0.63
CA ASP A 168 5.53 20.27 1.19
C ASP A 168 5.42 20.24 2.72
N THR A 169 6.36 20.87 3.42
CA THR A 169 6.35 20.94 4.89
C THR A 169 5.85 22.28 5.43
N ALA A 170 5.54 23.24 4.56
CA ALA A 170 5.00 24.54 4.97
C ALA A 170 3.48 24.49 5.18
N THR A 171 2.80 23.60 4.47
CA THR A 171 1.34 23.41 4.52
C THR A 171 0.98 22.21 5.42
N PRO A 172 0.00 22.34 6.33
CA PRO A 172 -0.47 21.21 7.14
C PRO A 172 -0.85 19.99 6.29
N LEU A 173 -0.56 18.78 6.80
CA LEU A 173 -0.83 17.53 6.07
C LEU A 173 -2.26 17.42 5.56
N GLN A 174 -3.24 17.80 6.38
CA GLN A 174 -4.62 17.67 5.94
C GLN A 174 -4.97 18.59 4.77
N ASP A 175 -4.44 19.81 4.78
CA ASP A 175 -4.61 20.77 3.69
C ASP A 175 -3.97 20.23 2.41
N ARG A 176 -2.78 19.62 2.52
CA ARG A 176 -2.12 18.92 1.41
C ARG A 176 -2.97 17.77 0.86
N ILE A 177 -3.54 16.94 1.74
CA ILE A 177 -4.42 15.84 1.36
C ILE A 177 -5.67 16.36 0.63
N SER A 178 -6.29 17.44 1.12
CA SER A 178 -7.42 18.09 0.43
C SER A 178 -7.06 18.53 -0.99
N ASN A 179 -5.94 19.24 -1.14
CA ASN A 179 -5.49 19.70 -2.45
C ASN A 179 -5.24 18.55 -3.42
N ILE A 180 -4.71 17.43 -2.91
CA ILE A 180 -4.53 16.20 -3.70
C ILE A 180 -5.87 15.61 -4.16
N VAL A 181 -6.85 15.49 -3.25
CA VAL A 181 -8.19 14.94 -3.55
C VAL A 181 -8.97 15.81 -4.55
N ASP A 182 -8.97 17.11 -4.35
CA ASP A 182 -9.67 18.04 -5.25
C ASP A 182 -9.10 17.97 -6.67
N SER A 183 -7.78 17.77 -6.77
CA SER A 183 -7.11 17.71 -8.06
C SER A 183 -7.27 16.36 -8.73
N SER A 184 -7.36 15.26 -7.98
CA SER A 184 -7.74 13.97 -8.57
C SER A 184 -9.17 13.96 -9.06
N LEU A 185 -10.08 14.70 -8.41
CA LEU A 185 -11.45 14.86 -8.90
C LEU A 185 -11.48 15.63 -10.22
N GLU A 186 -10.71 16.72 -10.35
CA GLU A 186 -10.59 17.46 -11.62
C GLU A 186 -9.96 16.61 -12.72
N LEU A 187 -8.90 15.85 -12.41
CA LEU A 187 -8.29 14.90 -13.34
C LEU A 187 -9.27 13.82 -13.80
N GLN A 188 -10.08 13.27 -12.89
CA GLN A 188 -11.11 12.28 -13.23
C GLN A 188 -12.18 12.87 -14.14
N ASN A 189 -12.71 14.06 -13.84
CA ASN A 189 -13.71 14.69 -14.69
C ASN A 189 -13.20 14.94 -16.10
N LEU A 190 -11.95 15.41 -16.25
CA LEU A 190 -11.32 15.61 -17.55
C LEU A 190 -11.15 14.29 -18.32
N PHE A 191 -10.76 13.23 -17.63
CA PHE A 191 -10.67 11.89 -18.22
C PHE A 191 -12.04 11.38 -18.70
N ASP A 192 -13.08 11.50 -17.86
CA ASP A 192 -14.45 11.07 -18.17
C ASP A 192 -15.06 11.88 -19.34
N GLU A 193 -14.72 13.16 -19.46
CA GLU A 193 -15.10 14.03 -20.58
C GLU A 193 -14.28 13.75 -21.86
N GLY A 194 -13.22 12.95 -21.78
CA GLY A 194 -12.29 12.67 -22.86
C GLY A 194 -11.30 13.81 -23.16
N ASP A 195 -11.18 14.80 -22.28
CA ASP A 195 -10.20 15.90 -22.37
C ASP A 195 -8.89 15.55 -21.66
N ILE A 196 -8.22 14.51 -22.16
CA ILE A 196 -6.95 14.02 -21.60
C ILE A 196 -5.85 15.11 -21.63
N PHE A 197 -5.87 16.01 -22.61
CA PHE A 197 -4.88 17.09 -22.69
C PHE A 197 -5.10 18.17 -21.61
N GLY A 198 -6.35 18.41 -21.21
CA GLY A 198 -6.67 19.33 -20.11
C GLY A 198 -6.06 18.91 -18.76
N MET A 199 -5.71 17.63 -18.59
CA MET A 199 -5.10 17.12 -17.35
C MET A 199 -3.77 17.81 -17.00
N ASP A 200 -3.04 18.33 -17.99
CA ASP A 200 -1.78 19.06 -17.78
C ASP A 200 -1.99 20.39 -17.03
N ASP A 201 -3.17 21.00 -17.19
CA ASP A 201 -3.49 22.35 -16.73
C ASP A 201 -4.22 22.39 -15.39
N VAL A 202 -4.56 21.23 -14.79
CA VAL A 202 -5.26 21.14 -13.49
C VAL A 202 -4.56 22.00 -12.45
N GLU A 203 -5.29 22.96 -11.86
CA GLU A 203 -4.77 23.84 -10.82
C GLU A 203 -5.14 23.29 -9.43
N PHE A 204 -4.14 23.01 -8.60
CA PHE A 204 -4.34 22.56 -7.22
C PHE A 204 -4.85 23.75 -6.37
N LYS A 205 -6.17 23.84 -6.21
CA LYS A 205 -6.84 24.93 -5.48
C LYS A 205 -7.07 24.57 -4.03
N ASP A 206 -7.02 25.62 -3.22
CA ASP A 206 -7.25 25.59 -1.78
C ASP A 206 -8.76 25.57 -1.51
N LYS A 207 -9.34 24.37 -1.42
CA LYS A 207 -10.72 24.17 -0.98
C LYS A 207 -10.72 23.28 0.25
N GLN A 208 -11.53 23.66 1.24
CA GLN A 208 -11.68 22.83 2.42
C GLN A 208 -13.06 22.92 3.07
N ALA A 209 -13.66 21.75 3.22
CA ALA A 209 -14.12 21.27 4.51
C ALA A 209 -13.94 19.75 4.54
N PHE A 210 -13.26 19.24 5.56
CA PHE A 210 -13.27 17.80 5.84
C PHE A 210 -14.60 17.47 6.50
N ASP A 211 -15.32 16.52 5.91
CA ASP A 211 -16.51 16.03 6.57
C ASP A 211 -16.13 14.94 7.59
N PHE A 212 -16.24 15.30 8.87
CA PHE A 212 -16.08 14.37 9.98
C PHE A 212 -17.06 13.20 9.86
N GLU A 213 -18.30 13.46 9.45
CA GLU A 213 -19.33 12.43 9.32
C GLU A 213 -18.98 11.45 8.20
N TYR A 214 -18.48 11.95 7.06
CA TYR A 214 -17.92 11.11 6.00
C TYR A 214 -16.76 10.25 6.50
N CYS A 215 -15.77 10.84 7.20
CA CYS A 215 -14.62 10.09 7.73
C CYS A 215 -15.05 9.01 8.74
N LEU A 216 -16.05 9.31 9.58
CA LEU A 216 -16.60 8.34 10.54
C LEU A 216 -17.38 7.23 9.85
N LYS A 217 -18.22 7.56 8.87
CA LYS A 217 -19.02 6.59 8.11
C LYS A 217 -18.12 5.69 7.26
N SER A 218 -17.10 6.22 6.61
CA SER A 218 -16.18 5.44 5.75
C SER A 218 -15.34 4.42 6.52
N LEU A 219 -15.29 4.47 7.87
CA LEU A 219 -14.73 3.38 8.68
C LEU A 219 -15.59 2.10 8.62
N ASP A 220 -16.85 2.16 8.17
CA ASP A 220 -17.66 0.97 7.88
C ASP A 220 -16.99 0.09 6.82
N THR A 221 -16.44 0.70 5.76
CA THR A 221 -15.76 -0.02 4.67
C THR A 221 -14.62 -0.89 5.21
N LEU A 222 -13.85 -0.39 6.19
CA LEU A 222 -12.77 -1.16 6.81
C LEU A 222 -13.25 -2.39 7.61
N LEU A 223 -14.50 -2.41 8.08
CA LEU A 223 -15.08 -3.58 8.76
C LEU A 223 -15.60 -4.64 7.79
N GLU A 224 -15.83 -4.26 6.54
CA GLU A 224 -16.38 -5.13 5.50
C GLU A 224 -15.30 -5.86 4.70
N MET A 225 -14.04 -5.42 4.82
CA MET A 225 -12.86 -6.06 4.22
C MET A 225 -12.64 -7.50 4.74
N GLU A 226 -11.99 -8.31 3.91
CA GLU A 226 -11.38 -9.58 4.32
C GLU A 226 -10.45 -9.35 5.51
N VAL A 227 -10.63 -10.17 6.56
CA VAL A 227 -9.87 -10.04 7.80
C VAL A 227 -8.57 -10.84 7.74
N LEU A 228 -7.43 -10.15 7.64
CA LEU A 228 -6.10 -10.75 7.62
C LEU A 228 -5.45 -10.75 9.01
N GLU A 229 -5.76 -9.74 9.82
CA GLU A 229 -5.31 -9.61 11.20
C GLU A 229 -6.42 -9.94 12.20
N GLU A 230 -6.19 -10.90 13.10
CA GLU A 230 -7.19 -11.30 14.12
C GLU A 230 -7.68 -10.11 14.98
N SER A 231 -6.82 -9.11 15.17
CA SER A 231 -7.14 -7.91 15.95
C SER A 231 -7.85 -6.79 15.16
N TRP A 232 -8.00 -6.94 13.84
CA TRP A 232 -8.47 -5.89 12.94
C TRP A 232 -9.87 -5.40 13.28
N THR A 233 -10.88 -6.27 13.19
CA THR A 233 -12.28 -5.92 13.45
C THR A 233 -12.47 -5.27 14.82
N LYS A 234 -11.80 -5.79 15.85
CA LYS A 234 -11.84 -5.21 17.21
C LYS A 234 -11.23 -3.80 17.25
N THR A 235 -10.12 -3.59 16.54
CA THR A 235 -9.44 -2.28 16.47
C THR A 235 -10.29 -1.25 15.74
N ILE A 236 -10.89 -1.60 14.60
CA ILE A 236 -11.75 -0.67 13.85
C ILE A 236 -13.05 -0.39 14.61
N GLN A 237 -13.66 -1.40 15.24
CA GLN A 237 -14.85 -1.19 16.07
C GLN A 237 -14.57 -0.24 17.25
N ALA A 238 -13.46 -0.44 17.96
CA ALA A 238 -13.03 0.46 19.04
C ALA A 238 -12.77 1.89 18.53
N THR A 239 -12.16 2.02 17.36
CA THR A 239 -11.93 3.31 16.69
C THR A 239 -13.25 4.02 16.42
N LYS A 240 -14.23 3.32 15.83
CA LYS A 240 -15.56 3.90 15.56
C LYS A 240 -16.28 4.30 16.84
N ASP A 241 -16.28 3.45 17.86
CA ASP A 241 -16.96 3.73 19.13
C ASP A 241 -16.35 4.93 19.87
N PHE A 242 -15.03 5.12 19.76
CA PHE A 242 -14.36 6.33 20.23
C PHE A 242 -14.87 7.58 19.50
N TRP A 243 -14.90 7.56 18.17
CA TRP A 243 -15.28 8.72 17.35
C TRP A 243 -16.78 9.04 17.35
N LYS A 244 -17.67 8.06 17.55
CA LYS A 244 -19.14 8.28 17.64
C LYS A 244 -19.56 9.32 18.68
N ASN A 245 -18.75 9.53 19.71
CA ASN A 245 -19.03 10.50 20.78
C ASN A 245 -18.23 11.81 20.61
N LYS A 246 -17.66 12.04 19.42
CA LYS A 246 -16.83 13.21 19.07
C LYS A 246 -17.47 13.99 17.92
N SER A 247 -16.80 15.04 17.48
CA SER A 247 -17.22 15.89 16.36
C SER A 247 -16.01 16.55 15.70
N ALA A 248 -16.25 17.21 14.56
CA ALA A 248 -15.26 18.02 13.85
C ALA A 248 -14.63 19.14 14.70
N THR A 249 -15.25 19.54 15.82
CA THR A 249 -14.74 20.58 16.72
C THR A 249 -14.08 20.02 17.99
N SER A 250 -14.02 18.69 18.14
CA SER A 250 -13.43 18.05 19.31
C SER A 250 -11.91 18.23 19.35
N PRO A 251 -11.30 18.35 20.54
CA PRO A 251 -9.84 18.39 20.67
C PRO A 251 -9.14 17.18 20.05
N GLU A 252 -9.75 16.00 20.16
CA GLU A 252 -9.21 14.74 19.61
C GLU A 252 -9.23 14.77 18.08
N TRP A 253 -10.29 15.28 17.45
CA TRP A 253 -10.32 15.44 15.99
C TRP A 253 -9.25 16.41 15.53
N LYS A 254 -9.07 17.54 16.22
CA LYS A 254 -8.02 18.50 15.92
C LYS A 254 -6.63 17.87 16.06
N ALA A 255 -6.39 17.09 17.12
CA ALA A 255 -5.12 16.41 17.34
C ALA A 255 -4.84 15.33 16.29
N ALA A 256 -5.85 14.59 15.83
CA ALA A 256 -5.71 13.59 14.78
C ALA A 256 -5.41 14.23 13.41
N MET A 257 -6.17 15.26 13.03
CA MET A 257 -6.12 15.86 11.69
C MET A 257 -4.99 16.88 11.54
N TYR A 258 -4.51 17.45 12.64
CA TYR A 258 -3.37 18.37 12.69
C TYR A 258 -2.38 17.89 13.76
N PRO A 259 -1.69 16.76 13.51
CA PRO A 259 -0.79 16.17 14.47
C PRO A 259 0.49 17.01 14.68
N GLU A 260 1.23 16.71 15.75
CA GLU A 260 2.55 17.32 15.98
C GLU A 260 3.54 16.94 14.86
N ALA A 261 4.58 17.76 14.68
CA ALA A 261 5.50 17.68 13.53
C ALA A 261 6.10 16.28 13.29
N ASP A 262 6.50 15.55 14.34
CA ASP A 262 7.10 14.22 14.21
C ASP A 262 6.08 13.18 13.69
N THR A 263 4.84 13.26 14.14
CA THR A 263 3.76 12.38 13.68
C THR A 263 3.29 12.77 12.28
N GLU A 264 3.18 14.07 12.00
CA GLU A 264 2.87 14.58 10.67
C GLU A 264 3.92 14.17 9.64
N PHE A 265 5.20 14.22 10.01
CA PHE A 265 6.31 13.76 9.17
C PHE A 265 6.11 12.32 8.71
N VAL A 266 5.77 11.41 9.64
CA VAL A 266 5.55 10.00 9.32
C VAL A 266 4.34 9.82 8.41
N PHE A 267 3.20 10.44 8.72
CA PHE A 267 2.01 10.34 7.85
C PHE A 267 2.22 10.96 6.47
N SER A 268 3.03 12.01 6.35
CA SER A 268 3.45 12.56 5.05
C SER A 268 4.29 11.55 4.25
N LYS A 269 5.14 10.73 4.90
CA LYS A 269 5.87 9.64 4.21
C LYS A 269 4.96 8.50 3.80
N VAL A 270 3.96 8.16 4.62
CA VAL A 270 2.93 7.18 4.28
C VAL A 270 2.13 7.66 3.06
N LEU A 271 1.69 8.92 3.03
CA LEU A 271 0.98 9.50 1.89
C LEU A 271 1.80 9.40 0.60
N GLN A 272 3.08 9.78 0.64
CA GLN A 272 4.00 9.67 -0.49
C GLN A 272 4.16 8.22 -0.97
N SER A 273 4.27 7.27 -0.04
CA SER A 273 4.37 5.84 -0.36
C SER A 273 3.11 5.32 -1.05
N LEU A 274 1.93 5.63 -0.51
CA LEU A 274 0.67 5.14 -1.06
C LEU A 274 0.33 5.82 -2.40
N LEU A 275 0.63 7.12 -2.57
CA LEU A 275 0.50 7.78 -3.89
C LEU A 275 1.39 7.12 -4.93
N PHE A 276 2.64 6.81 -4.57
CA PHE A 276 3.54 6.13 -5.49
C PHE A 276 3.03 4.75 -5.88
N THR A 277 2.59 3.95 -4.91
CA THR A 277 2.09 2.58 -5.12
C THR A 277 0.79 2.53 -5.92
N TYR A 278 -0.18 3.40 -5.64
CA TYR A 278 -1.54 3.21 -6.17
C TYR A 278 -1.90 4.14 -7.34
N PHE A 279 -1.42 5.38 -7.35
CA PHE A 279 -1.99 6.41 -8.23
C PHE A 279 -1.90 6.06 -9.73
N CYS A 280 -0.72 5.65 -10.20
CA CYS A 280 -0.53 5.33 -11.62
C CYS A 280 -1.19 4.01 -12.03
N GLY A 281 -1.62 3.17 -11.09
CA GLY A 281 -2.45 2.00 -11.37
C GLY A 281 -3.82 2.35 -11.96
N ALA A 282 -4.21 3.64 -11.98
CA ALA A 282 -5.36 4.15 -12.72
C ALA A 282 -5.25 3.96 -14.24
N VAL A 283 -4.05 3.72 -14.78
CA VAL A 283 -3.87 3.44 -16.21
C VAL A 283 -4.62 2.17 -16.64
N TYR A 284 -4.80 1.22 -15.73
CA TYR A 284 -5.39 -0.09 -16.03
C TYR A 284 -6.93 -0.08 -16.02
N ASP A 285 -7.56 0.85 -15.30
CA ASP A 285 -9.00 0.84 -15.03
C ASP A 285 -9.68 2.21 -15.18
N GLY A 286 -8.93 3.29 -15.42
CA GLY A 286 -9.43 4.66 -15.53
C GLY A 286 -9.83 5.29 -14.18
N GLN A 287 -9.54 4.64 -13.05
CA GLN A 287 -10.06 5.02 -11.73
C GLN A 287 -9.15 6.01 -10.99
N ILE A 288 -8.87 7.16 -11.61
CA ILE A 288 -7.94 8.18 -11.10
C ILE A 288 -8.32 8.63 -9.68
N TYR A 289 -9.59 9.02 -9.47
CA TYR A 289 -10.07 9.50 -8.18
C TYR A 289 -10.00 8.40 -7.11
N ALA A 290 -10.46 7.18 -7.41
CA ALA A 290 -10.47 6.09 -6.46
C ALA A 290 -9.05 5.69 -6.03
N ARG A 291 -8.10 5.62 -6.97
CA ARG A 291 -6.67 5.34 -6.70
C ARG A 291 -6.05 6.42 -5.82
N THR A 292 -6.38 7.71 -6.04
CA THR A 292 -5.97 8.79 -5.13
C THR A 292 -6.60 8.66 -3.75
N MET A 293 -7.88 8.30 -3.67
CA MET A 293 -8.61 8.14 -2.41
C MET A 293 -8.06 6.99 -1.56
N ILE A 294 -7.62 5.89 -2.18
CA ILE A 294 -6.88 4.85 -1.46
C ILE A 294 -5.67 5.46 -0.74
N ALA A 295 -4.88 6.32 -1.39
CA ALA A 295 -3.73 6.94 -0.72
C ALA A 295 -4.15 7.94 0.37
N THR A 296 -5.08 8.84 0.07
CA THR A 296 -5.44 9.96 0.95
C THR A 296 -6.31 9.54 2.12
N GLN A 297 -7.35 8.76 1.87
CA GLN A 297 -8.29 8.31 2.89
C GLN A 297 -7.66 7.24 3.79
N SER A 298 -6.76 6.41 3.28
CA SER A 298 -5.93 5.53 4.12
C SER A 298 -5.16 6.31 5.19
N VAL A 299 -4.53 7.44 4.81
CA VAL A 299 -3.80 8.29 5.77
C VAL A 299 -4.75 8.89 6.80
N ARG A 300 -5.95 9.31 6.39
CA ARG A 300 -6.98 9.80 7.33
C ARG A 300 -7.45 8.72 8.30
N TRP A 301 -7.75 7.52 7.81
CA TRP A 301 -8.10 6.40 8.68
C TRP A 301 -6.96 6.02 9.63
N LEU A 302 -5.71 6.02 9.16
CA LEU A 302 -4.53 5.80 9.98
C LEU A 302 -4.40 6.84 11.12
N MET A 303 -4.60 8.13 10.81
CA MET A 303 -4.64 9.20 11.81
C MET A 303 -5.76 8.98 12.83
N MET A 304 -6.96 8.60 12.38
CA MET A 304 -8.10 8.30 13.25
C MET A 304 -7.88 7.07 14.14
N ILE A 305 -7.29 5.99 13.60
CA ILE A 305 -6.97 4.75 14.31
C ILE A 305 -5.89 5.03 15.36
N TYR A 306 -4.84 5.78 14.99
CA TYR A 306 -3.75 6.14 15.89
C TYR A 306 -4.26 6.97 17.07
N GLU A 307 -5.05 8.01 16.82
CA GLU A 307 -5.58 8.87 17.88
C GLU A 307 -6.53 8.12 18.82
N ALA A 308 -7.44 7.31 18.27
CA ALA A 308 -8.45 6.60 19.07
C ALA A 308 -7.84 5.50 19.95
N ASN A 309 -6.82 4.80 19.46
CA ASN A 309 -6.25 3.65 20.16
C ASN A 309 -4.97 3.99 20.93
N LYS A 310 -4.30 5.09 20.59
CA LYS A 310 -2.97 5.49 21.10
C LYS A 310 -1.96 4.33 21.12
N LYS A 311 -2.08 3.42 20.14
CA LYS A 311 -1.12 2.34 19.89
C LYS A 311 0.17 2.93 19.34
N ASP A 312 1.22 2.11 19.32
CA ASP A 312 2.46 2.46 18.65
C ASP A 312 2.20 2.78 17.16
N LEU A 313 2.64 3.95 16.70
CA LEU A 313 2.36 4.46 15.35
C LEU A 313 2.87 3.51 14.27
N ARG A 314 4.07 2.94 14.47
CA ARG A 314 4.64 1.94 13.57
C ARG A 314 3.70 0.74 13.42
N SER A 315 3.20 0.21 14.53
CA SER A 315 2.22 -0.88 14.50
C SER A 315 0.90 -0.55 13.81
N THR A 316 0.39 0.67 13.99
CA THR A 316 -0.82 1.13 13.30
C THR A 316 -0.62 1.12 11.79
N ILE A 317 0.52 1.61 11.31
CA ILE A 317 0.82 1.71 9.87
C ILE A 317 0.97 0.32 9.25
N TYR A 318 1.85 -0.54 9.78
CA TYR A 318 2.08 -1.83 9.12
C TYR A 318 0.88 -2.77 9.23
N LEU A 319 0.07 -2.71 10.31
CA LEU A 319 -1.13 -3.55 10.41
C LEU A 319 -2.19 -3.12 9.42
N TYR A 320 -2.40 -1.81 9.24
CA TYR A 320 -3.31 -1.28 8.22
C TYR A 320 -2.86 -1.69 6.82
N SER A 321 -1.58 -1.45 6.50
CA SER A 321 -1.02 -1.77 5.19
C SER A 321 -1.07 -3.27 4.92
N ARG A 322 -0.83 -4.13 5.92
CA ARG A 322 -1.05 -5.58 5.78
C ARG A 322 -2.50 -5.89 5.45
N GLU A 323 -3.46 -5.30 6.14
CA GLU A 323 -4.88 -5.57 5.90
C GLU A 323 -5.28 -5.21 4.46
N VAL A 324 -4.76 -4.10 3.93
CA VAL A 324 -5.09 -3.63 2.58
C VAL A 324 -4.23 -4.31 1.50
N GLU A 325 -2.91 -4.19 1.58
CA GLU A 325 -1.97 -4.58 0.50
C GLU A 325 -1.78 -6.10 0.36
N HIS A 326 -2.17 -6.91 1.33
CA HIS A 326 -2.03 -8.37 1.24
C HIS A 326 -3.30 -9.07 0.74
N SER A 327 -4.33 -8.32 0.33
CA SER A 327 -5.56 -8.86 -0.24
C SER A 327 -6.03 -8.00 -1.41
N ASP A 328 -5.98 -8.56 -2.62
CA ASP A 328 -6.53 -7.91 -3.81
C ASP A 328 -8.04 -7.68 -3.66
N LEU A 329 -8.75 -8.53 -2.91
CA LEU A 329 -10.16 -8.34 -2.58
C LEU A 329 -10.37 -7.04 -1.80
N ASN A 330 -9.50 -6.75 -0.83
CA ASN A 330 -9.59 -5.52 -0.05
C ASN A 330 -9.25 -4.29 -0.89
N VAL A 331 -8.20 -4.35 -1.73
CA VAL A 331 -7.87 -3.26 -2.64
C VAL A 331 -9.04 -2.97 -3.59
N ASN A 332 -9.59 -4.00 -4.24
CA ASN A 332 -10.71 -3.84 -5.17
C ASN A 332 -11.97 -3.31 -4.48
N GLN A 333 -12.28 -3.79 -3.27
CA GLN A 333 -13.40 -3.27 -2.48
C GLN A 333 -13.23 -1.79 -2.14
N LEU A 334 -12.01 -1.33 -1.88
CA LEU A 334 -11.75 0.10 -1.67
C LEU A 334 -11.92 0.91 -2.96
N ILE A 335 -11.49 0.38 -4.12
CA ILE A 335 -11.72 1.02 -5.43
C ILE A 335 -13.22 1.20 -5.65
N GLU A 336 -14.00 0.12 -5.57
CA GLU A 336 -15.46 0.13 -5.74
C GLU A 336 -16.16 1.12 -4.79
N PHE A 337 -15.71 1.16 -3.52
CA PHE A 337 -16.25 2.10 -2.54
C PHE A 337 -16.01 3.56 -2.95
N PHE A 338 -14.80 3.91 -3.40
CA PHE A 338 -14.49 5.28 -3.79
C PHE A 338 -15.05 5.68 -5.15
N GLU A 339 -15.26 4.73 -6.06
CA GLU A 339 -16.04 4.94 -7.29
C GLU A 339 -17.49 5.30 -6.97
N ALA A 340 -18.14 4.54 -6.08
CA ALA A 340 -19.49 4.85 -5.64
C ALA A 340 -19.57 6.22 -4.92
N ASP A 341 -18.54 6.61 -4.17
CA ASP A 341 -18.45 7.95 -3.58
C ASP A 341 -18.34 9.04 -4.65
N LEU A 342 -17.58 8.82 -5.73
CA LEU A 342 -17.44 9.75 -6.84
C LEU A 342 -18.78 10.02 -7.55
N GLU A 343 -19.57 8.97 -7.82
CA GLU A 343 -20.91 9.10 -8.42
C GLU A 343 -21.85 9.98 -7.59
N ASN A 344 -21.65 10.05 -6.28
CA ASN A 344 -22.43 10.91 -5.38
C ASN A 344 -21.95 12.37 -5.37
N LEU A 345 -20.76 12.65 -5.90
CA LEU A 345 -20.17 13.98 -6.02
C LEU A 345 -20.44 14.63 -7.39
N SER A 346 -20.68 13.82 -8.43
CA SER A 346 -20.91 14.23 -9.83
C SER A 346 -22.32 14.75 -10.12
#